data_AF-A0A2Z2N0Y1-F1
#
_entry.id   AF-A0A2Z2N0Y1-F1
#
_cell.length_a   1.000
_cell.length_b   1.000
_cell.length_c   1.000
_cell.angle_alpha   90.00
_cell.angle_beta   90.00
_cell.angle_gamma   90.00
#
_symmetry.space_group_name_H-M   'P 1'
#
loop_
_entity.id
_entity.type
_entity.pdbx_description
1 polymer ?
#
loop_
_entity_poly.entity_id
_entity_poly.type
_entity_poly.pdbx_seq_one_letter_code
_entity_poly.pdbx_strand_id
1 'polypeptide(L)'
;MGMMKQIFHSPSSPFYNFGMHITLKRIPRDEFAKFIRKKFGESGLGVEGEVIEGILNITKGHPYYTQMLCQKLWLNPVIQGKKEVSRKDLEITLDEALN
;
A
#
# COMPACT_ATOMS: atom_id res chain seq x y z
N MET A 1 -11.38 8.18 -19.33
CA MET A 1 -10.50 7.16 -19.93
C MET A 1 -9.06 7.58 -19.62
N GLY A 2 -8.24 6.74 -18.99
CA GLY A 2 -6.88 7.13 -18.59
C GLY A 2 -5.94 7.35 -19.78
N MET A 3 -4.97 8.24 -19.64
CA MET A 3 -4.05 8.66 -20.71
C MET A 3 -3.32 7.47 -21.37
N MET A 4 -2.83 6.51 -20.57
CA MET A 4 -2.19 5.29 -21.09
C MET A 4 -3.13 4.47 -21.98
N LYS A 5 -4.43 4.43 -21.67
CA LYS A 5 -5.39 3.72 -22.48
C LYS A 5 -5.57 4.39 -23.85
N GLN A 6 -5.59 5.72 -23.91
CA GLN A 6 -5.65 6.44 -25.19
C GLN A 6 -4.40 6.21 -26.06
N ILE A 7 -3.20 6.25 -25.45
CA ILE A 7 -1.94 6.09 -26.17
C ILE A 7 -1.85 4.71 -26.84
N PHE A 8 -2.30 3.65 -26.19
CA PHE A 8 -2.12 2.29 -26.74
C PHE A 8 -3.38 1.65 -27.34
N HIS A 9 -4.59 2.19 -27.09
CA HIS A 9 -5.85 1.64 -27.63
C HIS A 9 -6.53 2.50 -28.70
N SER A 10 -6.06 3.73 -28.95
CA SER A 10 -6.64 4.56 -30.01
C SER A 10 -6.03 4.20 -31.37
N PRO A 11 -6.83 3.85 -32.39
CA PRO A 11 -6.34 3.62 -33.75
C PRO A 11 -5.61 4.82 -34.36
N SER A 12 -5.91 6.03 -33.88
CA SER A 12 -5.25 7.27 -34.28
C SER A 12 -3.90 7.51 -33.58
N SER A 13 -3.53 6.67 -32.61
CA SER A 13 -2.27 6.81 -31.87
C SER A 13 -1.13 6.05 -32.57
N PRO A 14 0.08 6.60 -32.63
CA PRO A 14 1.24 5.92 -33.20
C PRO A 14 1.63 4.63 -32.48
N PHE A 15 1.16 4.42 -31.25
CA PHE A 15 1.43 3.22 -30.45
C PHE A 15 0.24 2.24 -30.40
N TYR A 16 -0.73 2.38 -31.31
CA TYR A 16 -1.86 1.47 -31.41
C TYR A 16 -1.40 0.01 -31.61
N ASN A 17 -1.79 -0.88 -30.69
CA ASN A 17 -1.40 -2.30 -30.70
C ASN A 17 0.12 -2.55 -30.83
N PHE A 18 0.95 -1.61 -30.37
CA PHE A 18 2.41 -1.75 -30.42
C PHE A 18 2.94 -2.86 -29.50
N GLY A 19 2.12 -3.40 -28.60
CA GLY A 19 2.50 -4.51 -27.72
C GLY A 19 1.32 -5.21 -27.06
N MET A 20 1.62 -6.26 -26.31
CA MET A 20 0.63 -7.02 -25.54
C MET A 20 0.09 -6.21 -24.35
N HIS A 21 -1.23 -6.23 -24.17
CA HIS A 21 -1.88 -5.59 -23.03
C HIS A 21 -2.04 -6.57 -21.88
N ILE A 22 -1.45 -6.24 -20.73
CA ILE A 22 -1.63 -7.01 -19.50
C ILE A 22 -2.45 -6.16 -18.52
N THR A 23 -3.58 -6.70 -18.05
CA THR A 23 -4.35 -6.08 -16.98
C THR A 23 -3.87 -6.62 -15.65
N LEU A 24 -3.28 -5.75 -14.84
CA LEU A 24 -2.84 -6.09 -13.49
C LEU A 24 -4.06 -6.19 -12.57
N LYS A 25 -4.15 -7.30 -11.84
CA LYS A 25 -5.12 -7.47 -10.75
C LYS A 25 -4.59 -6.81 -9.47
N ARG A 26 -5.46 -6.65 -8.48
CA ARG A 26 -5.03 -6.24 -7.13
C ARG A 26 -4.03 -7.26 -6.58
N ILE A 27 -3.12 -6.78 -5.76
CA ILE A 27 -2.17 -7.62 -5.02
C ILE A 27 -2.99 -8.55 -4.12
N PRO A 28 -2.73 -9.87 -4.10
CA PRO A 28 -3.40 -10.78 -3.19
C PRO A 28 -3.18 -10.35 -1.74
N ARG A 29 -4.24 -10.39 -0.92
CA ARG A 29 -4.22 -9.88 0.46
C ARG A 29 -3.10 -10.54 1.27
N ASP A 30 -2.98 -11.85 1.21
CA ASP A 30 -1.99 -12.62 1.98
C ASP A 30 -0.55 -12.28 1.58
N GLU A 31 -0.31 -12.09 0.28
CA GLU A 31 1.00 -11.68 -0.22
C GLU A 31 1.34 -10.26 0.23
N PHE A 32 0.34 -9.37 0.25
CA PHE A 32 0.53 -8.02 0.76
C PHE A 32 0.79 -8.01 2.28
N ALA A 33 0.08 -8.84 3.05
CA ALA A 33 0.29 -8.99 4.49
C ALA A 33 1.69 -9.52 4.81
N LYS A 34 2.17 -10.53 4.07
CA LYS A 34 3.55 -11.04 4.15
C LYS A 34 4.57 -9.95 3.84
N PHE A 35 4.34 -9.18 2.77
CA PHE A 35 5.22 -8.08 2.39
C PHE A 35 5.32 -7.02 3.50
N ILE A 36 4.18 -6.59 4.05
CA ILE A 36 4.13 -5.58 5.12
C ILE A 36 4.87 -6.09 6.34
N ARG A 37 4.56 -7.31 6.82
CA ARG A 37 5.23 -7.91 7.98
C ARG A 37 6.75 -7.97 7.80
N LYS A 38 7.20 -8.40 6.63
CA LYS A 38 8.62 -8.47 6.29
C LYS A 38 9.28 -7.09 6.37
N LYS A 39 8.67 -6.05 5.79
CA LYS A 39 9.23 -4.70 5.76
C LYS A 39 9.32 -4.06 7.13
N PHE A 40 8.30 -4.22 7.96
CA PHE A 40 8.36 -3.79 9.36
C PHE A 40 9.46 -4.53 10.13
N GLY A 41 9.56 -5.85 9.99
CA GLY A 41 10.61 -6.66 10.61
C GLY A 41 12.04 -6.28 10.17
N GLU A 42 12.26 -6.00 8.89
CA GLU A 42 13.56 -5.52 8.37
C GLU A 42 13.99 -4.19 9.01
N SER A 43 13.03 -3.39 9.49
CA SER A 43 13.32 -2.12 10.18
C SER A 43 13.52 -2.26 11.70
N GLY A 44 13.42 -3.48 12.23
CA GLY A 44 13.48 -3.75 13.67
C GLY A 44 12.20 -3.40 14.44
N LEU A 45 11.11 -3.13 13.71
CA LEU A 45 9.82 -2.76 14.28
C LEU A 45 8.85 -3.95 14.20
N GLY A 46 8.43 -4.45 15.36
CA GLY A 46 7.38 -5.45 15.47
C GLY A 46 6.04 -4.89 15.01
N VAL A 47 5.25 -5.70 14.32
CA VAL A 47 3.88 -5.35 13.94
C VAL A 47 2.99 -6.58 14.10
N GLU A 48 1.91 -6.41 14.85
CA GLU A 48 0.93 -7.47 15.08
C GLU A 48 0.13 -7.77 13.81
N GLY A 49 -0.35 -9.02 13.69
CA GLY A 49 -1.19 -9.43 12.56
C GLY A 49 -2.47 -8.60 12.45
N GLU A 50 -3.09 -8.25 13.56
CA GLU A 50 -4.31 -7.44 13.58
C GLU A 50 -4.10 -6.03 13.00
N VAL A 51 -2.93 -5.43 13.23
CA VAL A 51 -2.58 -4.12 12.66
C VAL A 51 -2.46 -4.21 11.13
N ILE A 52 -1.80 -5.26 10.63
CA ILE A 52 -1.68 -5.51 9.18
C ILE A 52 -3.06 -5.72 8.54
N GLU A 53 -3.90 -6.54 9.18
CA GLU A 53 -5.27 -6.76 8.70
C GLU A 53 -6.10 -5.47 8.70
N GLY A 54 -5.91 -4.61 9.72
CA GLY A 54 -6.48 -3.28 9.80
C GLY A 54 -6.10 -2.41 8.60
N ILE A 55 -4.79 -2.29 8.32
CA ILE A 55 -4.26 -1.54 7.17
C ILE A 55 -4.91 -2.01 5.87
N LEU A 56 -4.94 -3.33 5.62
CA LEU A 56 -5.50 -3.89 4.40
C LEU A 56 -7.02 -3.75 4.31
N ASN A 57 -7.72 -3.71 5.44
CA ASN A 57 -9.16 -3.46 5.51
C ASN A 57 -9.55 -2.02 5.23
N ILE A 58 -8.75 -1.07 5.72
CA ILE A 58 -8.93 0.37 5.51
C ILE A 58 -8.66 0.70 4.04
N THR A 59 -7.52 0.25 3.53
CA THR A 59 -7.01 0.63 2.19
C THR A 59 -7.58 -0.23 1.06
N LYS A 60 -8.31 -1.30 1.41
CA LYS A 60 -8.85 -2.32 0.50
C LYS A 60 -7.76 -2.96 -0.38
N GLY A 61 -6.51 -2.98 0.09
CA GLY A 61 -5.35 -3.47 -0.65
C GLY A 61 -4.95 -2.61 -1.86
N HIS A 62 -5.40 -1.35 -1.93
CA HIS A 62 -4.94 -0.44 -2.97
C HIS A 62 -3.46 -0.09 -2.74
N PRO A 63 -2.54 -0.36 -3.70
CA PRO A 63 -1.11 -0.27 -3.46
C PRO A 63 -0.66 1.10 -2.94
N TYR A 64 -1.14 2.18 -3.54
CA TYR A 64 -0.76 3.53 -3.14
C TYR A 64 -1.18 3.84 -1.69
N TYR A 65 -2.45 3.59 -1.34
CA TYR A 65 -2.96 3.91 0.00
C TYR A 65 -2.37 2.98 1.07
N THR A 66 -2.15 1.71 0.73
CA THR A 66 -1.50 0.73 1.62
C THR A 66 -0.10 1.19 1.97
N GLN A 67 0.71 1.54 0.95
CA GLN A 67 2.08 2.00 1.17
C GLN A 67 2.14 3.33 1.92
N MET A 68 1.27 4.28 1.58
CA MET A 68 1.18 5.57 2.27
C MET A 68 0.88 5.39 3.76
N LEU A 69 -0.11 4.55 4.09
CA LEU A 69 -0.48 4.29 5.48
C LEU A 69 0.63 3.54 6.23
N CYS A 70 1.24 2.53 5.61
CA CYS A 70 2.39 1.82 6.17
C CYS A 70 3.57 2.75 6.45
N GLN A 71 3.87 3.69 5.54
CA GLN A 71 4.96 4.64 5.70
C GLN A 71 4.74 5.54 6.94
N LYS A 72 3.54 6.09 7.09
CA LYS A 72 3.20 6.93 8.26
C LYS A 72 3.25 6.12 9.56
N LEU A 73 2.68 4.90 9.55
CA LEU A 73 2.70 3.97 10.67
C LEU A 73 4.10 3.51 11.07
N TRP A 74 5.03 3.51 10.13
CA TRP A 74 6.43 3.22 10.40
C TRP A 74 7.15 4.44 10.96
N LEU A 75 6.91 5.63 10.40
CA LEU A 75 7.62 6.85 10.76
C LEU A 75 7.38 7.29 12.21
N ASN A 76 6.12 7.34 12.65
CA ASN A 76 5.77 7.87 13.98
C ASN A 76 6.40 7.04 15.13
N PRO A 77 6.29 5.69 15.16
CA PRO A 77 6.93 4.86 16.17
C PRO A 77 8.46 4.88 16.10
N VAL A 78 9.04 4.94 14.90
CA VAL A 78 10.51 5.00 14.73
C VAL A 78 11.07 6.28 15.33
N ILE A 79 10.43 7.44 15.09
CA ILE A 79 10.84 8.71 15.70
C ILE A 79 10.75 8.66 17.23
N GLN A 80 9.77 7.93 17.77
CA GLN A 80 9.57 7.75 19.22
C GLN A 80 10.47 6.65 19.83
N GLY A 81 11.29 5.96 19.04
CA GLY A 81 12.15 4.86 19.50
C GLY A 81 11.38 3.61 19.94
N LYS A 82 10.13 3.45 19.48
CA LYS A 82 9.33 2.25 19.77
C LYS A 82 9.88 1.03 19.03
N LYS A 83 9.69 -0.14 19.63
CA LYS A 83 10.02 -1.44 19.01
C LYS A 83 8.82 -2.18 18.44
N GLU A 84 7.60 -1.66 18.64
CA GLU A 84 6.37 -2.31 18.19
C GLU A 84 5.31 -1.28 17.80
N VAL A 85 4.49 -1.64 16.81
CA VAL A 85 3.32 -0.87 16.36
C VAL A 85 2.06 -1.49 16.96
N SER A 86 1.27 -0.66 17.62
CA SER A 86 -0.02 -1.03 18.20
C SER A 86 -1.20 -0.57 17.35
N ARG A 87 -2.39 -1.09 17.66
CA ARG A 87 -3.65 -0.65 17.05
C ARG A 87 -3.95 0.84 17.29
N LYS A 88 -3.53 1.40 18.43
CA LYS A 88 -3.69 2.83 18.70
C LYS A 88 -2.88 3.70 17.75
N ASP A 89 -1.68 3.26 17.38
CA ASP A 89 -0.83 3.98 16.42
C ASP A 89 -1.49 4.02 15.03
N LEU A 90 -2.19 2.94 14.64
CA LEU A 90 -3.00 2.88 13.42
C LEU A 90 -4.15 3.87 13.43
N GLU A 91 -4.91 3.96 14.53
CA GLU A 91 -6.03 4.90 14.67
C GLU A 91 -5.55 6.36 14.57
N ILE A 92 -4.49 6.71 15.31
CA ILE A 92 -3.89 8.07 15.26
C ILE A 92 -3.43 8.41 13.85
N THR A 93 -2.73 7.48 13.20
CA THR A 93 -2.22 7.69 11.83
C THR A 93 -3.36 7.86 10.82
N LEU A 94 -4.48 7.18 11.04
CA LEU A 94 -5.65 7.29 10.18
C LEU A 94 -6.30 8.67 10.30
N ASP A 95 -6.48 9.16 11.52
CA ASP A 95 -7.01 10.50 11.78
C ASP A 95 -6.09 11.58 11.18
N GLU A 96 -4.76 11.44 11.30
CA GLU A 96 -3.79 12.34 10.67
C GLU A 96 -3.81 12.30 9.13
N ALA A 97 -4.25 11.20 8.52
CA ALA A 97 -4.29 11.05 7.08
C ALA A 97 -5.60 11.54 6.44
N LEU A 98 -6.64 11.75 7.26
CA LEU A 98 -7.98 12.19 6.83
C LEU A 98 -8.24 13.68 7.09
N ASN A 99 -7.37 14.34 7.86
CA ASN A 99 -7.34 15.79 8.06
C ASN A 99 -6.38 16.45 7.07
#